data_AF-A0A2T4XGM7-F1
#
_entry.id   AF-A0A2T4XGM7-F1
#
_cell.length_a   1.000
_cell.length_b   1.000
_cell.length_c   1.000
_cell.angle_alpha   90.00
_cell.angle_beta   90.00
_cell.angle_gamma   90.00
#
_symmetry.space_group_name_H-M   'P 1'
#
loop_
_entity.id
_entity.type
_entity.pdbx_description
1 polymer ?
#
loop_
_entity_poly.entity_id
_entity_poly.type
_entity_poly.pdbx_seq_one_letter_code
_entity_poly.pdbx_strand_id
1 'polypeptide(L)'
;MCSSRCDSKNLETLKQITDHQHQEEKSMNMNTVTRTFIRTFTRTPLWFALPALALLLLQACGTTNSSDPVSNTESQLVEDLAALGENGVFTLFNLRTGEATTDSTSTNWDIGFRGTTLIFNSGSSGPGQGGVVLLDLPFDDVTLAPSEGYQADSADNYAISTGSGTGWYNYTGEGFPPFAILPRENVTLIIKTANGSNYAKLEILSYYEGNPDPTSDEFVNIQTRSASRYYTFRYVVQQTEDLREF
;
A
#
# COMPACT_ATOMS: atom_id res chain seq x y z
N MET A 1 27.79 -39.10 -50.40
CA MET A 1 26.46 -38.76 -50.96
C MET A 1 25.55 -38.38 -49.81
N CYS A 2 25.06 -37.14 -49.85
CA CYS A 2 23.90 -36.50 -49.16
C CYS A 2 23.48 -36.92 -47.75
N SER A 3 23.02 -36.03 -46.87
CA SER A 3 22.92 -34.55 -46.87
C SER A 3 22.35 -34.18 -45.51
N SER A 4 23.02 -33.25 -44.83
CA SER A 4 22.48 -32.41 -43.76
C SER A 4 21.19 -31.72 -44.22
N ARG A 5 20.02 -32.13 -43.72
CA ARG A 5 18.75 -31.43 -43.99
C ARG A 5 17.63 -31.80 -42.99
N CYS A 6 17.81 -31.53 -41.71
CA CYS A 6 16.69 -31.55 -40.75
C CYS A 6 16.55 -30.32 -39.85
N ASP A 7 17.51 -29.38 -39.79
CA ASP A 7 17.45 -28.26 -38.83
C ASP A 7 17.10 -26.87 -39.39
N SER A 8 16.70 -26.74 -40.66
CA SER A 8 16.39 -25.41 -41.25
C SER A 8 14.90 -25.07 -41.35
N LYS A 9 13.99 -26.00 -41.04
CA LYS A 9 12.54 -25.79 -41.27
C LYS A 9 11.77 -25.20 -40.08
N ASN A 10 12.39 -25.07 -38.91
CA ASN A 10 11.71 -24.56 -37.72
C ASN A 10 12.10 -23.11 -37.36
N LEU A 11 13.07 -22.53 -38.08
CA LEU A 11 13.53 -21.16 -37.85
C LEU A 11 12.90 -20.13 -38.82
N GLU A 12 12.33 -20.58 -39.95
CA GLU A 12 11.61 -19.71 -40.89
C GLU A 12 10.14 -19.48 -40.49
N THR A 13 9.55 -20.37 -39.68
CA THR A 13 8.16 -20.24 -39.22
C THR A 13 7.99 -19.22 -38.10
N LEU A 14 9.03 -18.98 -37.30
CA LEU A 14 9.03 -17.99 -36.20
C LEU A 14 9.25 -16.55 -36.67
N LYS A 15 9.74 -16.34 -37.90
CA LYS A 15 9.97 -14.98 -38.45
C LYS A 15 8.75 -14.40 -39.19
N GLN A 16 7.79 -15.22 -39.61
CA GLN A 16 6.57 -14.76 -40.29
C GLN A 16 5.41 -14.40 -39.36
N ILE A 17 5.47 -14.78 -38.08
CA ILE A 17 4.43 -14.47 -37.09
C ILE A 17 4.66 -13.09 -36.43
N THR A 18 5.90 -12.60 -36.40
CA THR A 18 6.24 -11.31 -35.78
C THR A 18 5.98 -10.10 -36.70
N ASP A 19 5.94 -10.28 -38.02
CA ASP A 19 5.70 -9.17 -38.97
C ASP A 19 4.20 -8.90 -39.26
N HIS A 20 3.29 -9.79 -38.83
CA HIS A 20 1.85 -9.65 -39.06
C HIS A 20 1.08 -8.93 -37.94
N GLN A 21 1.71 -8.60 -36.81
CA GLN A 21 1.08 -7.85 -35.72
C GLN A 21 1.48 -6.36 -35.68
N HIS A 22 2.31 -5.89 -36.62
CA HIS A 22 2.77 -4.50 -36.69
C HIS A 22 2.20 -3.71 -37.91
N GLN A 23 1.13 -4.21 -38.54
CA GLN A 23 0.52 -3.59 -39.73
C GLN A 23 -1.00 -3.30 -39.60
N GLU A 24 -1.65 -3.59 -38.48
CA GLU A 24 -3.07 -3.24 -38.26
C GLU A 24 -3.32 -1.93 -37.50
N GLU A 25 -2.28 -1.13 -37.23
CA GLU A 25 -2.42 0.19 -36.58
C GLU A 25 -2.63 1.36 -37.57
N LYS A 26 -2.86 1.10 -38.86
CA LYS A 26 -2.89 2.16 -39.88
C LYS A 26 -4.08 2.18 -40.83
N SER A 27 -5.23 1.64 -40.41
CA SER A 27 -6.45 1.66 -41.22
C SER A 27 -7.72 1.78 -40.40
N MET A 28 -7.93 2.92 -39.75
CA MET A 28 -9.30 3.41 -39.57
C MET A 28 -9.34 4.93 -39.64
N ASN A 29 -9.40 5.37 -40.89
CA ASN A 29 -9.54 6.74 -41.30
C ASN A 29 -10.91 7.28 -40.88
N MET A 30 -10.86 8.42 -40.20
CA MET A 30 -11.90 9.41 -39.97
C MET A 30 -12.98 9.47 -41.06
N ASN A 31 -14.24 9.24 -40.67
CA ASN A 31 -15.42 9.67 -41.40
C ASN A 31 -16.25 10.65 -40.55
N THR A 32 -16.09 11.93 -40.89
CA THR A 32 -17.12 12.97 -41.07
C THR A 32 -18.46 12.82 -40.33
N VAL A 33 -18.70 13.70 -39.34
CA VAL A 33 -19.99 14.42 -39.19
C VAL A 33 -19.73 15.85 -38.71
N THR A 34 -19.95 16.79 -39.62
CA THR A 34 -19.92 18.24 -39.41
C THR A 34 -21.30 18.72 -38.96
N ARG A 35 -21.38 19.52 -37.89
CA ARG A 35 -22.41 20.56 -37.70
C ARG A 35 -22.17 21.33 -36.39
N THR A 36 -21.64 22.55 -36.50
CA THR A 36 -21.98 23.65 -35.58
C THR A 36 -21.76 24.96 -36.34
N PHE A 37 -22.87 25.62 -36.63
CA PHE A 37 -22.95 27.03 -37.01
C PHE A 37 -22.42 27.88 -35.86
N ILE A 38 -21.73 28.99 -36.16
CA ILE A 38 -22.01 30.36 -35.65
C ILE A 38 -20.80 31.31 -35.86
N ARG A 39 -21.14 32.54 -36.28
CA ARG A 39 -20.45 33.84 -36.21
C ARG A 39 -19.39 34.21 -37.26
N THR A 40 -19.91 34.96 -38.24
CA THR A 40 -19.32 36.12 -38.91
C THR A 40 -18.56 37.08 -37.97
N PHE A 41 -17.36 37.53 -38.35
CA PHE A 41 -17.04 38.97 -38.55
C PHE A 41 -15.62 39.20 -39.12
N THR A 42 -15.59 39.79 -40.33
CA THR A 42 -14.67 40.79 -40.90
C THR A 42 -13.14 40.77 -40.65
N ARG A 43 -12.41 40.71 -41.78
CA ARG A 43 -11.00 41.09 -42.00
C ARG A 43 -10.73 42.58 -41.74
N THR A 44 -9.56 42.91 -41.18
CA THR A 44 -8.77 44.09 -41.56
C THR A 44 -7.26 43.83 -41.37
N PRO A 45 -6.38 44.33 -42.27
CA PRO A 45 -4.93 44.21 -42.16
C PRO A 45 -4.24 45.55 -41.79
N LEU A 46 -2.92 45.47 -41.62
CA LEU A 46 -1.86 46.50 -41.69
C LEU A 46 -1.23 47.02 -40.37
N TRP A 47 0.08 46.75 -40.29
CA TRP A 47 1.20 47.62 -39.88
C TRP A 47 1.02 48.59 -38.71
N PHE A 48 1.85 48.43 -37.66
CA PHE A 48 2.84 49.44 -37.24
C PHE A 48 3.93 48.78 -36.39
N ALA A 49 5.17 49.17 -36.66
CA ALA A 49 6.39 48.74 -35.98
C ALA A 49 6.76 49.73 -34.86
N LEU A 50 7.21 49.18 -33.71
CA LEU A 50 8.08 49.74 -32.66
C LEU A 50 7.59 51.01 -31.89
N PRO A 51 7.96 51.21 -30.59
CA PRO A 51 9.24 50.84 -29.99
C PRO A 51 9.17 50.04 -28.67
N ALA A 52 10.27 49.35 -28.39
CA ALA A 52 10.56 48.72 -27.10
C ALA A 52 10.64 49.79 -26.01
N LEU A 53 9.64 49.81 -25.13
CA LEU A 53 9.69 50.56 -23.88
C LEU A 53 10.13 49.59 -22.78
N ALA A 54 11.41 49.66 -22.43
CA ALA A 54 11.98 48.96 -21.28
C ALA A 54 11.37 49.54 -20.00
N LEU A 55 10.40 48.82 -19.43
CA LEU A 55 9.90 49.06 -18.08
C LEU A 55 10.50 47.97 -17.19
N LEU A 56 11.60 48.31 -16.50
CA LEU A 56 12.05 47.56 -15.33
C LEU A 56 10.97 47.70 -14.24
N LEU A 57 10.11 46.69 -14.13
CA LEU A 57 9.44 46.38 -12.88
C LEU A 57 10.18 45.17 -12.31
N LEU A 58 11.02 45.44 -11.32
CA LEU A 58 11.47 44.44 -10.35
C LEU A 58 10.21 43.92 -9.65
N GLN A 59 9.55 42.92 -10.23
CA GLN A 59 8.72 42.04 -9.43
C GLN A 59 9.70 41.30 -8.55
N ALA A 60 9.73 41.73 -7.28
CA ALA A 60 10.30 40.97 -6.20
C ALA A 60 9.91 39.52 -6.43
N CYS A 61 10.91 38.68 -6.66
CA CYS A 61 10.76 37.27 -6.41
C CYS A 61 10.51 37.20 -4.90
N GLY A 62 9.23 37.33 -4.52
CA GLY A 62 8.78 36.80 -3.25
C GLY A 62 9.28 35.38 -3.30
N THR A 63 10.29 35.10 -2.48
CA THR A 63 10.77 33.75 -2.25
C THR A 63 9.51 32.97 -1.91
N THR A 64 8.99 32.23 -2.90
CA THR A 64 8.02 31.20 -2.65
C THR A 64 8.79 30.26 -1.77
N ASN A 65 8.61 30.40 -0.46
CA ASN A 65 8.84 29.34 0.47
C ASN A 65 7.86 28.26 0.01
N SER A 66 8.29 27.47 -0.98
CA SER A 66 7.82 26.11 -1.15
C SER A 66 8.24 25.46 0.15
N SER A 67 7.37 25.55 1.15
CA SER A 67 7.36 24.57 2.20
C SER A 67 7.00 23.28 1.48
N ASP A 68 8.01 22.61 0.94
CA ASP A 68 7.88 21.22 0.56
C ASP A 68 7.21 20.52 1.75
N PRO A 69 6.12 19.75 1.52
CA PRO A 69 5.42 19.12 2.62
C PRO A 69 6.43 18.28 3.39
N VAL A 70 6.71 18.70 4.62
CA VAL A 70 7.59 17.97 5.52
C VAL A 70 6.84 16.68 5.86
N SER A 71 7.16 15.61 5.15
CA SER A 71 6.78 14.27 5.56
C SER A 71 7.44 14.03 6.91
N ASN A 72 6.68 14.06 8.00
CA ASN A 72 7.19 13.51 9.24
C ASN A 72 7.16 11.98 9.10
N THR A 73 8.32 11.48 8.67
CA THR A 73 8.72 10.08 8.42
C THR A 73 9.07 9.33 9.72
N GLU A 74 8.81 9.91 10.90
CA GLU A 74 9.18 9.25 12.16
C GLU A 74 8.26 8.06 12.47
N SER A 75 8.86 6.88 12.56
CA SER A 75 8.15 5.67 12.94
C SER A 75 7.60 5.77 14.35
N GLN A 76 6.32 5.49 14.50
CA GLN A 76 5.66 5.34 15.79
C GLN A 76 5.82 3.90 16.28
N LEU A 77 6.04 3.73 17.58
CA LEU A 77 6.09 2.42 18.25
C LEU A 77 4.89 2.30 19.18
N VAL A 78 4.15 1.20 19.06
CA VAL A 78 3.08 0.81 19.98
C VAL A 78 3.53 -0.46 20.66
N GLU A 79 3.55 -0.41 21.99
CA GLU A 79 3.95 -1.52 22.85
C GLU A 79 2.72 -2.08 23.56
N ASP A 80 2.67 -3.40 23.68
CA ASP A 80 1.69 -4.15 24.48
C ASP A 80 0.21 -3.81 24.21
N LEU A 81 -0.16 -3.58 22.94
CA LEU A 81 -1.55 -3.42 22.55
C LEU A 81 -2.30 -4.74 22.80
N ALA A 82 -3.18 -4.72 23.80
CA ALA A 82 -3.98 -5.87 24.18
C ALA A 82 -4.96 -6.27 23.06
N ALA A 83 -4.87 -7.51 22.59
CA ALA A 83 -5.72 -8.12 21.57
C ALA A 83 -6.40 -9.39 22.09
N LEU A 84 -6.83 -9.34 23.36
CA LEU A 84 -7.28 -10.52 24.13
C LEU A 84 -8.46 -11.25 23.48
N GLY A 85 -9.34 -10.50 22.82
CA GLY A 85 -10.51 -11.04 22.13
C GLY A 85 -11.63 -11.48 23.05
N GLU A 86 -11.74 -10.86 24.22
CA GLU A 86 -12.81 -11.15 25.17
C GLU A 86 -14.18 -10.99 24.50
N ASN A 87 -15.02 -12.02 24.62
CA ASN A 87 -16.34 -12.10 23.96
C ASN A 87 -16.30 -11.94 22.43
N GLY A 88 -15.15 -12.21 21.79
CA GLY A 88 -14.97 -12.09 20.35
C GLY A 88 -14.77 -10.65 19.86
N VAL A 89 -14.61 -9.68 20.76
CA VAL A 89 -14.44 -8.26 20.42
C VAL A 89 -13.02 -8.00 19.89
N PHE A 90 -12.91 -7.14 18.89
CA PHE A 90 -11.62 -6.65 18.39
C PHE A 90 -11.19 -5.38 19.13
N THR A 91 -9.90 -5.27 19.41
CA THR A 91 -9.29 -3.99 19.78
C THR A 91 -9.06 -3.19 18.50
N LEU A 92 -9.80 -2.10 18.31
CA LEU A 92 -9.67 -1.25 17.11
C LEU A 92 -8.64 -0.15 17.36
N PHE A 93 -7.85 0.17 16.35
CA PHE A 93 -6.75 1.14 16.44
C PHE A 93 -6.82 2.14 15.29
N ASN A 94 -6.62 3.42 15.62
CA ASN A 94 -6.54 4.52 14.67
C ASN A 94 -5.07 4.86 14.46
N LEU A 95 -4.57 4.61 13.25
CA LEU A 95 -3.14 4.81 12.97
C LEU A 95 -2.79 6.30 12.96
N ARG A 96 -3.73 7.17 12.62
CA ARG A 96 -3.52 8.63 12.55
C ARG A 96 -3.40 9.26 13.93
N THR A 97 -4.22 8.82 14.89
CA THR A 97 -4.16 9.33 16.27
C THR A 97 -3.20 8.54 17.15
N GLY A 98 -2.89 7.30 16.76
CA GLY A 98 -2.08 6.38 17.57
C GLY A 98 -2.84 5.81 18.77
N GLU A 99 -4.17 5.82 18.73
CA GLU A 99 -5.01 5.44 19.86
C GLU A 99 -5.96 4.28 19.54
N ALA A 100 -6.23 3.46 20.54
CA ALA A 100 -7.28 2.46 20.47
C ALA A 100 -8.67 3.10 20.64
N THR A 101 -9.69 2.52 20.01
CA THR A 101 -11.07 3.00 20.08
C THR A 101 -12.06 1.85 20.16
N THR A 102 -13.25 2.14 20.66
CA THR A 102 -14.40 1.20 20.69
C THR A 102 -15.45 1.55 19.64
N ASP A 103 -15.31 2.67 18.92
CA ASP A 103 -16.24 3.05 17.86
C ASP A 103 -15.96 2.24 16.59
N SER A 104 -16.72 1.18 16.39
CA SER A 104 -16.65 0.33 15.19
C SER A 104 -17.46 0.87 14.00
N THR A 105 -18.26 1.92 14.20
CA THR A 105 -19.29 2.36 13.26
C THR A 105 -18.89 3.57 12.42
N SER A 106 -17.67 4.07 12.60
CA SER A 106 -17.12 5.21 11.86
C SER A 106 -15.82 4.86 11.15
N THR A 107 -15.23 5.85 10.48
CA THR A 107 -13.90 5.76 9.88
C THR A 107 -12.78 6.16 10.84
N ASN A 108 -13.04 6.17 12.16
CA ASN A 108 -12.06 6.56 13.19
C ASN A 108 -11.19 5.39 13.67
N TRP A 109 -11.09 4.32 12.91
CA TRP A 109 -10.18 3.18 13.14
C TRP A 109 -9.76 2.62 11.80
N ASP A 110 -8.55 2.04 11.71
CA ASP A 110 -7.98 1.55 10.46
C ASP A 110 -7.73 0.03 10.51
N ILE A 111 -7.24 -0.46 11.65
CA ILE A 111 -6.89 -1.86 11.89
C ILE A 111 -7.48 -2.34 13.22
N GLY A 112 -7.94 -3.58 13.28
CA GLY A 112 -8.44 -4.22 14.49
C GLY A 112 -7.70 -5.52 14.80
N PHE A 113 -7.47 -5.80 16.08
CA PHE A 113 -6.68 -6.92 16.57
C PHE A 113 -7.51 -7.85 17.46
N ARG A 114 -7.45 -9.16 17.21
CA ARG A 114 -8.07 -10.19 18.07
C ARG A 114 -7.34 -11.53 17.97
N GLY A 115 -6.66 -11.95 19.03
CA GLY A 115 -5.78 -13.12 18.93
C GLY A 115 -4.79 -12.91 17.79
N THR A 116 -4.68 -13.85 16.86
CA THR A 116 -3.84 -13.70 15.64
C THR A 116 -4.57 -13.08 14.45
N THR A 117 -5.86 -12.76 14.60
CA THR A 117 -6.68 -12.18 13.53
C THR A 117 -6.50 -10.67 13.47
N LEU A 118 -6.32 -10.17 12.25
CA LEU A 118 -6.34 -8.75 11.93
C LEU A 118 -7.55 -8.47 11.04
N ILE A 119 -8.22 -7.35 11.30
CA ILE A 119 -9.29 -6.82 10.45
C ILE A 119 -8.95 -5.39 10.04
N PHE A 120 -9.55 -4.93 8.94
CA PHE A 120 -9.35 -3.59 8.43
C PHE A 120 -10.70 -2.92 8.24
N ASN A 121 -10.77 -1.61 8.44
CA ASN A 121 -12.02 -0.86 8.31
C ASN A 121 -12.49 -0.80 6.85
N SER A 122 -13.11 -1.89 6.42
CA SER A 122 -13.41 -2.23 5.04
C SER A 122 -14.45 -3.34 4.98
N GLY A 123 -15.23 -3.36 3.90
CA GLY A 123 -16.15 -4.45 3.56
C GLY A 123 -17.03 -4.91 4.72
N SER A 124 -16.87 -6.16 5.15
CA SER A 124 -17.71 -6.75 6.22
C SER A 124 -17.34 -6.29 7.64
N SER A 125 -16.13 -5.77 7.84
CA SER A 125 -15.59 -5.44 9.18
C SER A 125 -15.86 -4.00 9.59
N GLY A 126 -16.10 -3.08 8.64
CA GLY A 126 -16.34 -1.67 8.95
C GLY A 126 -16.82 -0.86 7.75
N PRO A 127 -17.33 0.37 7.99
CA PRO A 127 -17.91 1.23 6.96
C PRO A 127 -16.88 1.94 6.06
N GLY A 128 -15.59 1.81 6.37
CA GLY A 128 -14.50 2.50 5.68
C GLY A 128 -14.13 1.89 4.33
N GLN A 129 -13.20 2.57 3.66
CA GLN A 129 -12.62 2.20 2.37
C GLN A 129 -11.21 1.61 2.53
N GLY A 130 -10.91 1.09 3.72
CA GLY A 130 -9.60 0.56 4.03
C GLY A 130 -9.28 -0.73 3.27
N GLY A 131 -8.07 -1.22 3.50
CA GLY A 131 -7.62 -2.49 2.96
C GLY A 131 -6.12 -2.68 3.19
N VAL A 132 -5.59 -3.82 2.81
CA VAL A 132 -4.19 -4.16 3.08
C VAL A 132 -3.52 -4.92 1.95
N VAL A 133 -2.23 -4.68 1.77
CA VAL A 133 -1.31 -5.51 1.00
C VAL A 133 -0.24 -6.01 1.96
N LEU A 134 0.07 -7.31 1.89
CA LEU A 134 1.20 -7.88 2.60
C LEU A 134 2.41 -7.91 1.66
N LEU A 135 3.52 -7.31 2.05
CA LEU A 135 4.77 -7.32 1.30
C LEU A 135 5.81 -8.17 2.06
N ASP A 136 6.45 -9.10 1.37
CA ASP A 136 7.64 -9.82 1.85
C ASP A 136 8.89 -8.94 1.66
N LEU A 137 8.87 -7.76 2.28
CA LEU A 137 9.97 -6.80 2.32
C LEU A 137 10.22 -6.28 3.75
N PRO A 138 11.49 -6.01 4.12
CA PRO A 138 11.82 -5.32 5.36
C PRO A 138 11.11 -3.97 5.45
N PHE A 139 10.67 -3.58 6.65
CA PHE A 139 9.94 -2.32 6.88
C PHE A 139 10.68 -1.08 6.39
N ASP A 140 12.01 -1.06 6.58
CA ASP A 140 12.86 0.07 6.20
C ASP A 140 13.09 0.15 4.68
N ASP A 141 12.90 -0.96 3.95
CA ASP A 141 13.03 -1.02 2.49
C ASP A 141 11.73 -0.59 1.78
N VAL A 142 10.60 -0.52 2.49
CA VAL A 142 9.34 -0.03 1.91
C VAL A 142 9.27 1.49 2.01
N THR A 143 9.55 2.16 0.88
CA THR A 143 9.48 3.62 0.74
C THR A 143 8.23 4.09 0.00
N LEU A 144 7.51 3.18 -0.66
CA LEU A 144 6.35 3.49 -1.49
C LEU A 144 5.23 2.46 -1.31
N ALA A 145 4.01 2.93 -1.06
CA ALA A 145 2.80 2.14 -1.05
C ALA A 145 2.39 1.70 -2.47
N PRO A 146 2.02 0.43 -2.68
CA PRO A 146 1.48 -0.05 -3.97
C PRO A 146 0.26 0.76 -4.45
N SER A 147 0.01 0.81 -5.76
CA SER A 147 -1.19 1.50 -6.30
C SER A 147 -2.45 0.64 -6.24
N GLU A 148 -2.27 -0.66 -6.13
CA GLU A 148 -3.32 -1.67 -6.28
C GLU A 148 -2.98 -2.91 -5.45
N GLY A 149 -3.90 -3.88 -5.43
CA GLY A 149 -3.73 -5.15 -4.73
C GLY A 149 -4.25 -5.16 -3.29
N TYR A 150 -4.77 -4.04 -2.77
CA TYR A 150 -5.36 -3.95 -1.45
C TYR A 150 -6.58 -4.88 -1.32
N GLN A 151 -6.48 -5.83 -0.40
CA GLN A 151 -7.57 -6.72 -0.02
C GLN A 151 -8.44 -6.05 1.03
N ALA A 152 -9.75 -6.23 0.92
CA ALA A 152 -10.74 -5.79 1.89
C ALA A 152 -11.30 -7.01 2.63
N ASP A 153 -11.79 -6.79 3.85
CA ASP A 153 -12.49 -7.83 4.58
C ASP A 153 -13.83 -8.17 3.92
N SER A 154 -14.21 -9.44 3.94
CA SER A 154 -15.46 -9.94 3.38
C SER A 154 -16.20 -10.83 4.37
N ALA A 155 -17.44 -11.20 4.05
CA ALA A 155 -18.22 -12.09 4.91
C ALA A 155 -17.58 -13.48 5.04
N ASP A 156 -16.88 -13.91 3.98
CA ASP A 156 -16.31 -15.26 3.91
C ASP A 156 -14.84 -15.29 4.36
N ASN A 157 -14.08 -14.22 4.12
CA ASN A 157 -12.63 -14.16 4.38
C ASN A 157 -12.19 -12.75 4.83
N TYR A 158 -11.27 -12.70 5.77
CA TYR A 158 -10.53 -11.46 6.09
C TYR A 158 -9.42 -11.20 5.07
N ALA A 159 -9.03 -9.93 4.96
CA ALA A 159 -8.03 -9.46 4.00
C ALA A 159 -6.65 -10.09 4.22
N ILE A 160 -6.30 -10.36 5.49
CA ILE A 160 -5.15 -11.21 5.85
C ILE A 160 -5.67 -12.55 6.33
N SER A 161 -5.22 -13.61 5.65
CA SER A 161 -5.56 -14.98 6.04
C SER A 161 -5.04 -15.31 7.45
N THR A 162 -5.84 -16.05 8.21
CA THR A 162 -5.40 -16.64 9.47
C THR A 162 -4.70 -17.97 9.18
N GLY A 163 -3.50 -18.15 9.73
CA GLY A 163 -2.74 -19.38 9.54
C GLY A 163 -1.24 -19.14 9.59
N SER A 164 -0.51 -20.17 10.02
CA SER A 164 0.95 -20.13 10.04
C SER A 164 1.50 -19.99 8.63
N GLY A 165 2.35 -18.99 8.40
CA GLY A 165 3.04 -18.75 7.12
C GLY A 165 2.19 -18.12 6.02
N THR A 166 0.90 -17.90 6.24
CA THR A 166 0.00 -17.32 5.22
C THR A 166 -0.39 -15.87 5.51
N GLY A 167 -0.32 -15.46 6.78
CA GLY A 167 -0.55 -14.09 7.23
C GLY A 167 0.73 -13.41 7.70
N TRP A 168 0.66 -12.74 8.85
CA TRP A 168 1.77 -11.98 9.44
C TRP A 168 2.71 -12.82 10.34
N TYR A 169 2.38 -14.08 10.63
CA TYR A 169 3.09 -14.89 11.63
C TYR A 169 3.36 -16.34 11.18
N ASN A 170 4.28 -16.98 11.87
CA ASN A 170 4.52 -18.42 11.88
C ASN A 170 4.20 -19.00 13.26
N TYR A 171 3.58 -20.18 13.28
CA TYR A 171 3.43 -20.98 14.48
C TYR A 171 4.49 -22.09 14.50
N THR A 172 5.27 -22.17 15.58
CA THR A 172 6.41 -23.08 15.65
C THR A 172 6.03 -24.53 15.95
N GLY A 173 4.82 -24.82 16.43
CA GLY A 173 4.42 -26.18 16.80
C GLY A 173 5.35 -26.76 17.87
N GLU A 174 5.86 -27.98 17.68
CA GLU A 174 6.88 -28.56 18.58
C GLU A 174 8.31 -28.05 18.29
N GLY A 175 8.48 -27.16 17.31
CA GLY A 175 9.76 -26.53 16.97
C GLY A 175 10.27 -25.56 18.04
N PHE A 176 11.41 -24.93 17.79
CA PHE A 176 12.03 -24.01 18.73
C PHE A 176 11.66 -22.55 18.42
N PRO A 177 11.23 -21.73 19.40
CA PRO A 177 10.73 -22.11 20.74
C PRO A 177 9.37 -22.84 20.64
N PRO A 178 9.02 -23.76 21.57
CA PRO A 178 7.84 -24.61 21.43
C PRO A 178 6.54 -23.83 21.58
N PHE A 179 5.60 -24.11 20.67
CA PHE A 179 4.22 -23.61 20.59
C PHE A 179 4.13 -22.08 20.61
N ALA A 180 5.08 -21.41 19.95
CA ALA A 180 5.16 -19.96 19.87
C ALA A 180 4.56 -19.42 18.57
N ILE A 181 4.02 -18.21 18.64
CA ILE A 181 3.57 -17.42 17.48
C ILE A 181 4.59 -16.31 17.28
N LEU A 182 5.36 -16.38 16.19
CA LEU A 182 6.41 -15.41 15.89
C LEU A 182 6.03 -14.63 14.62
N PRO A 183 6.18 -13.30 14.60
CA PRO A 183 6.03 -12.55 13.36
C PRO A 183 6.94 -13.13 12.27
N ARG A 184 6.47 -13.11 11.03
CA ARG A 184 7.31 -13.46 9.88
C ARG A 184 8.37 -12.38 9.68
N GLU A 185 9.60 -12.81 9.43
CA GLU A 185 10.69 -11.90 9.09
C GLU A 185 10.42 -11.21 7.75
N ASN A 186 10.84 -9.94 7.65
CA ASN A 186 10.73 -9.14 6.43
C ASN A 186 9.31 -9.09 5.88
N VAL A 187 8.30 -8.97 6.76
CA VAL A 187 6.91 -8.80 6.36
C VAL A 187 6.42 -7.43 6.81
N THR A 188 6.03 -6.62 5.82
CA THR A 188 5.45 -5.30 6.04
C THR A 188 4.01 -5.27 5.55
N LEU A 189 3.10 -4.84 6.41
CA LEU A 189 1.71 -4.58 6.06
C LEU A 189 1.61 -3.16 5.50
N ILE A 190 1.10 -3.02 4.28
CA ILE A 190 0.73 -1.72 3.72
C ILE A 190 -0.77 -1.57 3.80
N ILE A 191 -1.21 -0.62 4.62
CA ILE A 191 -2.60 -0.41 4.98
C ILE A 191 -3.08 0.84 4.26
N LYS A 192 -4.17 0.71 3.49
CA LYS A 192 -4.97 1.85 3.06
C LYS A 192 -5.90 2.22 4.22
N THR A 193 -5.82 3.45 4.70
CA THR A 193 -6.60 3.90 5.86
C THR A 193 -8.09 3.97 5.54
N ALA A 194 -8.93 3.99 6.58
CA ALA A 194 -10.39 3.91 6.45
C ALA A 194 -11.01 5.06 5.61
N ASN A 195 -10.39 6.24 5.61
CA ASN A 195 -10.82 7.37 4.80
C ASN A 195 -10.59 7.17 3.28
N GLY A 196 -9.70 6.25 2.90
CA GLY A 196 -9.38 5.92 1.52
C GLY A 196 -8.29 6.77 0.84
N SER A 197 -7.70 7.74 1.54
CA SER A 197 -6.77 8.73 0.94
C SER A 197 -5.37 8.76 1.57
N ASN A 198 -5.12 7.97 2.62
CA ASN A 198 -3.79 7.82 3.20
C ASN A 198 -3.37 6.34 3.22
N TYR A 199 -2.06 6.14 3.30
CA TYR A 199 -1.47 4.83 3.49
C TYR A 199 -0.63 4.80 4.77
N ALA A 200 -0.46 3.61 5.34
CA ALA A 200 0.46 3.35 6.42
C ALA A 200 1.28 2.10 6.10
N LYS A 201 2.55 2.08 6.50
CA LYS A 201 3.32 0.83 6.60
C LYS A 201 3.42 0.41 8.05
N LEU A 202 3.29 -0.88 8.33
CA LEU A 202 3.30 -1.44 9.67
C LEU A 202 4.08 -2.75 9.70
N GLU A 203 4.93 -2.92 10.70
CA GLU A 203 5.64 -4.17 11.01
C GLU A 203 5.28 -4.60 12.44
N ILE A 204 4.85 -5.86 12.56
CA ILE A 204 4.55 -6.47 13.86
C ILE A 204 5.85 -7.06 14.40
N LEU A 205 6.24 -6.61 15.60
CA LEU A 205 7.50 -6.96 16.25
C LEU A 205 7.31 -8.10 17.27
N SER A 206 6.18 -8.12 17.97
CA SER A 206 5.86 -9.18 18.93
C SER A 206 4.37 -9.41 19.09
N TYR A 207 4.03 -10.62 19.52
CA TYR A 207 2.70 -11.08 19.93
C TYR A 207 2.59 -11.30 21.45
N TYR A 208 3.70 -11.12 22.16
CA TYR A 208 3.83 -11.36 23.59
C TYR A 208 4.20 -10.08 24.32
N GLU A 209 3.64 -9.95 25.52
CA GLU A 209 3.80 -8.80 26.40
C GLU A 209 5.28 -8.55 26.74
N GLY A 210 5.70 -7.29 26.63
CA GLY A 210 7.06 -6.84 26.88
C GLY A 210 8.04 -7.12 25.75
N ASN A 211 7.57 -7.53 24.56
CA ASN A 211 8.40 -7.83 23.39
C ASN A 211 9.66 -8.70 23.73
N PRO A 212 9.46 -9.90 24.32
CA PRO A 212 10.57 -10.70 24.82
C PRO A 212 11.40 -11.30 23.67
N ASP A 213 12.71 -11.48 23.91
CA ASP A 213 13.58 -12.24 23.00
C ASP A 213 13.07 -13.69 22.88
N PRO A 214 12.68 -14.14 21.68
CA PRO A 214 12.12 -15.48 21.49
C PRO A 214 13.12 -16.61 21.73
N THR A 215 14.41 -16.30 21.86
CA THR A 215 15.48 -17.26 22.13
C THR A 215 15.88 -17.31 23.61
N SER A 216 15.35 -16.41 24.44
CA SER A 216 15.64 -16.38 25.88
C SER A 216 15.09 -17.60 26.61
N ASP A 217 15.78 -18.05 27.66
CA ASP A 217 15.34 -19.19 28.48
C ASP A 217 13.94 -18.98 29.09
N GLU A 218 13.64 -17.73 29.49
CA GLU A 218 12.34 -17.34 30.04
C GLU A 218 11.21 -17.50 29.02
N PHE A 219 11.44 -17.07 27.77
CA PHE A 219 10.46 -17.23 26.70
C PHE A 219 10.34 -18.68 26.23
N VAL A 220 11.44 -19.40 26.09
CA VAL A 220 11.43 -20.80 25.63
C VAL A 220 10.61 -21.67 26.58
N ASN A 221 10.67 -21.41 27.89
CA ASN A 221 9.88 -22.11 28.88
C ASN A 221 8.41 -21.63 28.92
N ILE A 222 7.49 -22.50 28.49
CA ILE A 222 6.04 -22.22 28.42
C ILE A 222 5.44 -21.83 29.78
N GLN A 223 6.02 -22.25 30.89
CA GLN A 223 5.53 -21.92 32.24
C GLN A 223 5.89 -20.49 32.67
N THR A 224 6.92 -19.90 32.07
CA THR A 224 7.43 -18.56 32.39
C THR A 224 7.25 -17.57 31.26
N ARG A 225 6.91 -18.04 30.05
CA ARG A 225 6.69 -17.20 28.87
C ARG A 225 5.67 -16.10 29.16
N SER A 226 5.99 -14.88 28.76
CA SER A 226 5.10 -13.72 28.84
C SER A 226 3.73 -13.99 28.23
N ALA A 227 2.73 -13.22 28.67
CA ALA A 227 1.36 -13.37 28.16
C ALA A 227 1.31 -13.13 26.65
N SER A 228 0.61 -14.01 25.93
CA SER A 228 0.34 -13.85 24.50
C SER A 228 -0.83 -12.88 24.25
N ARG A 229 -1.02 -12.43 23.01
CA ARG A 229 -2.08 -11.48 22.57
C ARG A 229 -1.83 -10.05 23.02
N TYR A 230 -0.56 -9.67 23.15
CA TYR A 230 -0.12 -8.30 23.34
C TYR A 230 0.77 -7.95 22.17
N TYR A 231 0.27 -7.10 21.30
CA TYR A 231 1.00 -6.72 20.08
C TYR A 231 1.96 -5.59 20.38
N THR A 232 3.21 -5.79 19.98
CA THR A 232 4.16 -4.70 19.79
C THR A 232 4.38 -4.53 18.29
N PHE A 233 4.23 -3.32 17.77
CA PHE A 233 4.41 -3.02 16.35
C PHE A 233 4.91 -1.60 16.14
N ARG A 234 5.63 -1.40 15.03
CA ARG A 234 6.00 -0.06 14.55
C ARG A 234 5.25 0.28 13.27
N TYR A 235 4.96 1.56 13.07
CA TYR A 235 4.28 2.02 11.86
C TYR A 235 4.65 3.45 11.47
N VAL A 236 4.43 3.79 10.20
CA VAL A 236 4.49 5.16 9.67
C VAL A 236 3.19 5.42 8.93
N VAL A 237 2.55 6.55 9.20
CA VAL A 237 1.40 7.04 8.42
C VAL A 237 1.88 8.13 7.49
N GLN A 238 1.51 7.99 6.22
CA GLN A 238 1.73 9.01 5.23
C GLN A 238 0.94 10.28 5.56
N GLN A 239 1.63 11.41 5.58
CA GLN A 239 1.07 12.67 6.09
C GLN A 239 0.35 13.53 5.05
N THR A 240 0.78 13.42 3.79
CA THR A 240 0.16 14.17 2.68
C THR A 240 -0.84 13.24 2.01
N GLU A 241 -2.07 13.67 1.77
CA GLU A 241 -3.06 12.85 1.06
C GLU A 241 -2.60 12.57 -0.39
N ASP A 242 -3.01 11.42 -0.92
CA ASP A 242 -2.81 10.99 -2.31
C ASP A 242 -1.35 10.83 -2.81
N LEU A 243 -0.35 11.18 -1.99
CA LEU A 243 1.00 10.65 -2.17
C LEU A 243 0.99 9.13 -1.88
N ARG A 244 2.12 8.46 -2.06
CA ARG A 244 2.27 7.06 -1.64
C ARG A 244 3.61 6.81 -0.96
N GLU A 245 4.33 7.87 -0.64
CA GLU A 245 5.70 7.82 -0.11
C GLU A 245 5.68 7.82 1.43
N PHE A 246 6.67 7.18 2.04
CA PHE A 246 6.88 7.11 3.49
C PHE A 246 8.16 7.85 3.90
#